data_AF-A0A286FM10-F1
#
_entry.id   AF-A0A286FM10-F1
#
_cell.length_a   1.000
_cell.length_b   1.000
_cell.length_c   1.000
_cell.angle_alpha   90.00
_cell.angle_beta   90.00
_cell.angle_gamma   90.00
#
_symmetry.space_group_name_H-M   'P 1'
#
loop_
_entity.id
_entity.type
_entity.pdbx_description
1 polymer ?
#
loop_
_entity_poly.entity_id
_entity_poly.type
_entity_poly.pdbx_seq_one_letter_code
_entity_poly.pdbx_strand_id
1 'polypeptide(L)'
;MTAQTVAAPAAAPPLTSRDLIAYFDTLAEAVDRIDPGPSAPGGWEARERLRLSTWVRQAYEHPLSPRVFAHPDARVARTVRDATAAALGLRLEVCGNGVRPARPTVDVRATAAVAAVWAVTAQAVAQSPRPPRERVVSDAWAVAQEIIAPAGQAYARARGSW
;
A
#
# COMPACT_ATOMS: atom_id res chain seq x y z
N MET A 1 -6.55 -10.65 -53.35
CA MET A 1 -6.00 -10.64 -51.98
C MET A 1 -6.87 -9.73 -51.14
N THR A 2 -7.81 -10.29 -50.38
CA THR A 2 -8.68 -9.54 -49.47
C THR A 2 -8.00 -9.43 -48.11
N ALA A 3 -7.74 -8.21 -47.66
CA ALA A 3 -7.19 -7.95 -46.34
C ALA A 3 -8.27 -8.25 -45.28
N GLN A 4 -8.03 -9.26 -44.43
CA GLN A 4 -8.82 -9.48 -43.22
C GLN A 4 -8.48 -8.36 -42.23
N THR A 5 -9.42 -7.44 -42.04
CA THR A 5 -9.39 -6.50 -40.91
C THR A 5 -9.62 -7.32 -39.63
N VAL A 6 -8.55 -7.58 -38.89
CA VAL A 6 -8.62 -8.18 -37.56
C VAL A 6 -9.34 -7.17 -36.67
N ALA A 7 -10.56 -7.50 -36.25
CA ALA A 7 -11.33 -6.69 -35.32
C ALA A 7 -10.49 -6.47 -34.06
N ALA A 8 -10.32 -5.21 -33.65
CA ALA A 8 -9.65 -4.87 -32.41
C ALA A 8 -10.36 -5.62 -31.25
N PRO A 9 -9.60 -6.20 -30.30
CA PRO A 9 -10.20 -6.91 -29.18
C PRO A 9 -11.16 -5.98 -28.44
N ALA A 10 -12.38 -6.45 -28.18
CA ALA A 10 -13.37 -5.71 -27.42
C ALA A 10 -12.75 -5.28 -26.09
N ALA A 11 -12.86 -3.99 -25.76
CA ALA A 11 -12.37 -3.48 -24.48
C ALA A 11 -13.02 -4.28 -23.34
N ALA A 12 -12.20 -4.75 -22.40
CA ALA A 12 -12.71 -5.45 -21.22
C ALA A 12 -13.75 -4.56 -20.52
N PRO A 13 -14.87 -5.14 -20.02
CA PRO A 13 -15.93 -4.35 -19.39
C PRO A 13 -15.36 -3.52 -18.23
N PRO A 14 -15.92 -2.36 -17.88
CA PRO A 14 -15.44 -1.58 -16.74
C PRO A 14 -15.60 -2.37 -15.43
N LEU A 15 -14.69 -2.15 -14.46
CA LEU A 15 -14.84 -2.72 -13.12
C LEU A 15 -16.02 -2.07 -12.41
N THR A 16 -16.91 -2.88 -11.85
CA THR A 16 -18.03 -2.38 -11.05
C THR A 16 -17.58 -2.09 -9.61
N SER A 17 -18.37 -1.30 -8.88
CA SER A 17 -18.16 -1.10 -7.44
C SER A 17 -18.15 -2.41 -6.67
N ARG A 18 -18.96 -3.41 -7.08
CA ARG A 18 -18.99 -4.74 -6.47
C ARG A 18 -17.69 -5.49 -6.69
N ASP A 19 -17.12 -5.43 -7.89
CA ASP A 19 -15.83 -6.08 -8.20
C ASP A 19 -14.70 -5.45 -7.38
N LEU A 20 -14.71 -4.12 -7.23
CA LEU A 20 -13.74 -3.40 -6.41
C LEU A 20 -13.87 -3.75 -4.92
N ILE A 21 -15.10 -3.83 -4.39
CA ILE A 21 -15.34 -4.23 -3.00
C ILE A 21 -14.81 -5.65 -2.78
N ALA A 22 -15.22 -6.62 -3.61
CA ALA A 22 -14.78 -8.01 -3.49
C ALA A 22 -13.25 -8.15 -3.60
N TYR A 23 -12.63 -7.36 -4.48
CA TYR A 23 -11.18 -7.29 -4.60
C TYR A 23 -10.52 -6.84 -3.28
N PHE A 24 -10.95 -5.72 -2.71
CA PHE A 24 -10.35 -5.19 -1.49
C PHE A 24 -10.67 -6.04 -0.25
N ASP A 25 -11.85 -6.65 -0.18
CA ASP A 25 -12.22 -7.59 0.87
C ASP A 25 -11.29 -8.82 0.85
N THR A 26 -10.99 -9.36 -0.34
CA THR A 26 -10.04 -10.48 -0.50
C THR A 26 -8.65 -10.11 0.04
N LEU A 27 -8.17 -8.89 -0.26
CA LEU A 27 -6.88 -8.42 0.26
C LEU A 27 -6.90 -8.25 1.78
N ALA A 28 -7.99 -7.69 2.32
CA ALA A 28 -8.15 -7.47 3.76
C ALA A 28 -8.20 -8.80 4.54
N GLU A 29 -8.99 -9.77 4.07
CA GLU A 29 -9.07 -11.11 4.66
C GLU A 29 -7.72 -11.82 4.70
N ALA A 30 -6.92 -11.69 3.64
CA ALA A 30 -5.59 -12.28 3.59
C ALA A 30 -4.63 -11.67 4.62
N VAL A 31 -4.72 -10.35 4.84
CA VAL A 31 -3.94 -9.65 5.86
C VAL A 31 -4.42 -10.03 7.26
N ASP A 32 -5.72 -10.09 7.51
CA ASP A 32 -6.23 -10.37 8.84
C ASP A 32 -5.98 -11.83 9.26
N ARG A 33 -5.99 -12.77 8.32
CA ARG A 33 -5.66 -14.19 8.57
C ARG A 33 -4.25 -14.39 9.11
N ILE A 34 -3.29 -13.56 8.70
CA ILE A 34 -1.89 -13.71 9.08
C ILE A 34 -1.49 -12.83 10.26
N ASP A 35 -2.39 -11.98 10.75
CA ASP A 35 -2.06 -11.02 11.79
C ASP A 35 -1.89 -11.73 13.14
N PRO A 36 -0.68 -11.75 13.72
CA PRO A 36 -0.44 -12.40 15.00
C PRO A 36 -1.00 -11.60 16.19
N GLY A 37 -1.60 -10.43 15.94
CA GLY A 37 -2.17 -9.56 16.96
C GLY A 37 -1.15 -8.64 17.64
N PRO A 38 -1.62 -7.71 18.49
CA PRO A 38 -0.77 -6.67 19.09
C PRO A 38 0.29 -7.21 20.06
N SER A 39 0.08 -8.40 20.63
CA SER A 39 0.98 -9.02 21.61
C SER A 39 2.02 -9.97 20.98
N ALA A 40 2.13 -9.99 19.66
CA ALA A 40 3.00 -10.91 18.95
C ALA A 40 4.51 -10.70 19.26
N PRO A 41 5.30 -11.79 19.30
CA PRO A 41 6.76 -11.69 19.35
C PRO A 41 7.31 -10.88 18.17
N GLY A 42 8.31 -10.02 18.41
CA GLY A 42 8.89 -9.14 17.38
C GLY A 42 8.34 -7.71 17.37
N GLY A 43 7.31 -7.42 18.18
CA GLY A 43 6.80 -6.08 18.39
C GLY A 43 6.00 -5.51 17.21
N TRP A 44 5.59 -4.25 17.35
CA TRP A 44 4.67 -3.60 16.40
C TRP A 44 5.23 -3.54 14.97
N GLU A 45 6.54 -3.26 14.84
CA GLU A 45 7.16 -3.07 13.54
C GLU A 45 7.20 -4.37 12.73
N ALA A 46 7.53 -5.49 13.36
CA ALA A 46 7.51 -6.80 12.72
C ALA A 46 6.09 -7.18 12.29
N ARG A 47 5.09 -6.86 13.11
CA ARG A 47 3.66 -7.06 12.78
C ARG A 47 3.25 -6.22 11.58
N GLU A 48 3.56 -4.92 11.55
CA GLU A 48 3.18 -4.06 10.42
C GLU A 48 3.94 -4.41 9.14
N ARG A 49 5.21 -4.83 9.26
CA ARG A 49 5.97 -5.39 8.14
C ARG A 49 5.25 -6.59 7.55
N LEU A 50 4.78 -7.50 8.39
CA LEU A 50 4.05 -8.68 7.94
C LEU A 50 2.73 -8.29 7.26
N ARG A 51 1.92 -7.42 7.88
CA ARG A 51 0.63 -6.96 7.33
C ARG A 51 0.81 -6.28 5.96
N LEU A 52 1.72 -5.31 5.86
CA LEU A 52 2.00 -4.61 4.61
C LEU A 52 2.58 -5.54 3.54
N SER A 53 3.54 -6.39 3.89
CA SER A 53 4.12 -7.35 2.95
C SER A 53 3.06 -8.30 2.39
N THR A 54 2.14 -8.77 3.22
CA THR A 54 1.03 -9.63 2.78
C THR A 54 0.11 -8.89 1.83
N TRP A 55 -0.30 -7.66 2.17
CA TRP A 55 -1.14 -6.85 1.29
C TRP A 55 -0.48 -6.67 -0.08
N VAL A 56 0.81 -6.31 -0.11
CA VAL A 56 1.57 -6.10 -1.36
C VAL A 56 1.65 -7.39 -2.17
N ARG A 57 1.95 -8.54 -1.55
CA ARG A 57 2.01 -9.83 -2.27
C ARG A 57 0.67 -10.17 -2.91
N GLN A 58 -0.41 -10.07 -2.14
CA GLN A 58 -1.76 -10.39 -2.63
C GLN A 58 -2.17 -9.44 -3.75
N ALA A 59 -1.97 -8.13 -3.56
CA ALA A 59 -2.26 -7.14 -4.59
C ALA A 59 -1.39 -7.36 -5.84
N TYR A 60 -0.12 -7.72 -5.71
CA TYR A 60 0.76 -7.93 -6.86
C TYR A 60 0.39 -9.15 -7.70
N GLU A 61 -0.10 -10.21 -7.05
CA GLU A 61 -0.45 -11.48 -7.69
C GLU A 61 -1.89 -11.54 -8.19
N HIS A 62 -2.77 -10.70 -7.65
CA HIS A 62 -4.19 -10.76 -7.98
C HIS A 62 -4.46 -10.40 -9.45
N PRO A 63 -5.21 -11.24 -10.22
CA PRO A 63 -5.43 -11.04 -11.65
C PRO A 63 -6.09 -9.70 -12.03
N LEU A 64 -6.93 -9.15 -11.15
CA LEU A 64 -7.61 -7.87 -11.37
C LEU A 64 -6.74 -6.63 -11.11
N SER A 65 -5.59 -6.77 -10.45
CA SER A 65 -4.78 -5.63 -10.01
C SER A 65 -4.38 -4.67 -11.12
N PRO A 66 -3.98 -5.11 -12.34
CA PRO A 66 -3.70 -4.18 -13.44
C PRO A 66 -4.88 -3.26 -13.75
N ARG A 67 -6.11 -3.78 -13.68
CA ARG A 67 -7.32 -3.03 -13.99
C ARG A 67 -7.71 -2.10 -12.84
N VAL A 68 -7.55 -2.57 -11.60
CA VAL A 68 -7.78 -1.77 -10.38
C VAL A 68 -6.82 -0.58 -10.33
N PHE A 69 -5.52 -0.82 -10.53
CA PHE A 69 -4.48 0.22 -10.44
C PHE A 69 -4.37 1.10 -11.69
N ALA A 70 -4.98 0.73 -12.82
CA ALA A 70 -5.15 1.65 -13.95
C ALA A 70 -6.10 2.82 -13.63
N HIS A 71 -6.96 2.68 -12.62
CA HIS A 71 -7.95 3.68 -12.22
C HIS A 71 -7.94 3.88 -10.69
N PRO A 72 -6.83 4.34 -10.10
CA PRO A 72 -6.64 4.38 -8.65
C PRO A 72 -7.62 5.32 -7.92
N ASP A 73 -8.29 6.22 -8.66
CA ASP A 73 -9.24 7.22 -8.16
C ASP A 73 -10.70 6.75 -8.16
N ALA A 74 -10.97 5.45 -8.25
CA ALA A 74 -12.31 4.94 -7.98
C ALA A 74 -12.71 5.27 -6.53
N ARG A 75 -13.97 5.71 -6.30
CA ARG A 75 -14.46 6.09 -4.96
C ARG A 75 -14.20 5.00 -3.91
N VAL A 76 -14.41 3.73 -4.29
CA VAL A 76 -14.15 2.56 -3.43
C VAL A 76 -12.68 2.48 -3.04
N ALA A 77 -11.76 2.62 -4.00
CA ALA A 77 -10.32 2.55 -3.75
C ALA A 77 -9.86 3.67 -2.80
N ARG A 78 -10.38 4.89 -2.97
CA ARG A 78 -10.14 6.00 -2.02
C ARG A 78 -10.64 5.67 -0.62
N THR A 79 -11.88 5.22 -0.47
CA THR A 79 -12.45 4.82 0.83
C THR A 79 -11.60 3.75 1.51
N VAL A 80 -11.15 2.73 0.78
CA VAL A 80 -10.29 1.67 1.33
C VAL A 80 -8.93 2.20 1.74
N ARG A 81 -8.31 3.08 0.92
CA ARG A 81 -7.03 3.70 1.24
C ARG A 81 -7.12 4.54 2.51
N ASP A 82 -8.18 5.35 2.64
CA ASP A 82 -8.39 6.21 3.79
C ASP A 82 -8.67 5.40 5.06
N ALA A 83 -9.47 4.33 4.97
CA ALA A 83 -9.71 3.41 6.08
C ALA A 83 -8.43 2.68 6.52
N THR A 84 -7.60 2.26 5.55
CA THR A 84 -6.31 1.60 5.83
C THR A 84 -5.34 2.57 6.53
N ALA A 85 -5.30 3.83 6.09
CA ALA A 85 -4.50 4.88 6.72
C ALA A 85 -4.97 5.18 8.14
N ALA A 86 -6.28 5.32 8.37
CA ALA A 86 -6.83 5.53 9.71
C ALA A 86 -6.50 4.35 10.65
N ALA A 87 -6.65 3.11 10.17
CA ALA A 87 -6.33 1.93 10.95
C ALA A 87 -4.83 1.84 11.29
N LEU A 88 -3.95 2.20 10.34
CA LEU A 88 -2.51 2.29 10.60
C LEU A 88 -2.21 3.39 11.63
N GLY A 89 -2.82 4.57 11.50
CA GLY A 89 -2.66 5.69 12.43
C GLY A 89 -2.94 5.27 13.88
N LEU A 90 -4.09 4.62 14.11
CA LEU A 90 -4.45 4.08 15.43
C LEU A 90 -3.39 3.10 15.97
N ARG A 91 -2.85 2.20 15.13
CA ARG A 91 -1.81 1.26 15.56
C ARG A 91 -0.50 1.98 15.89
N LEU A 92 -0.14 3.02 15.15
CA LEU A 92 1.04 3.84 15.43
C LEU A 92 0.89 4.64 16.72
N GLU A 93 -0.31 5.14 17.03
CA GLU A 93 -0.57 5.84 18.29
C GLU A 93 -0.44 4.91 19.50
N VAL A 94 -0.99 3.69 19.41
CA VAL A 94 -0.94 2.71 20.50
C VAL A 94 0.47 2.16 20.73
N CYS A 95 1.25 1.98 19.66
CA CYS A 95 2.61 1.42 19.74
C CYS A 95 3.71 2.48 19.89
N GLY A 96 3.38 3.76 19.77
CA GLY A 96 4.31 4.87 19.96
C GLY A 96 4.67 5.07 21.43
N ASN A 97 5.86 4.62 21.83
CA ASN A 97 6.46 4.82 23.17
C ASN A 97 6.81 6.29 23.46
N GLY A 98 5.84 7.20 23.51
CA GLY A 98 6.02 8.55 24.07
C GLY A 98 6.94 9.50 23.29
N VAL A 99 7.43 9.14 22.11
CA VAL A 99 8.19 10.05 21.25
C VAL A 99 7.20 10.86 20.41
N ARG A 100 6.85 12.05 20.93
CA ARG A 100 6.10 13.11 20.24
C ARG A 100 6.55 13.30 18.79
N PRO A 101 5.65 13.68 17.87
CA PRO A 101 6.07 14.01 16.51
C PRO A 101 6.96 15.27 16.49
N ALA A 102 8.19 15.07 16.04
CA ALA A 102 8.69 15.85 14.92
C ALA A 102 7.63 15.79 13.80
N ARG A 103 7.18 16.93 13.29
CA ARG A 103 6.22 17.02 12.17
C ARG A 103 6.64 16.06 11.04
N PRO A 104 5.68 15.45 10.30
CA PRO A 104 4.22 15.63 10.36
C PRO A 104 3.52 14.74 11.41
N THR A 105 2.20 14.95 11.61
CA THR A 105 1.36 14.19 12.55
C THR A 105 1.28 12.70 12.18
N VAL A 106 0.89 11.85 13.13
CA VAL A 106 0.77 10.39 12.92
C VAL A 106 -0.20 10.06 11.79
N ASP A 107 -1.36 10.72 11.73
CA ASP A 107 -2.33 10.53 10.65
C ASP A 107 -1.73 10.83 9.27
N VAL A 108 -1.00 11.95 9.15
CA VAL A 108 -0.35 12.33 7.89
C VAL A 108 0.71 11.32 7.50
N ARG A 109 1.50 10.81 8.46
CA ARG A 109 2.47 9.73 8.19
C ARG A 109 1.78 8.45 7.76
N ALA A 110 0.70 8.07 8.41
CA ALA A 110 -0.05 6.87 8.06
C ALA A 110 -0.66 6.98 6.64
N THR A 111 -1.28 8.12 6.31
CA THR A 111 -1.78 8.41 4.96
C THR A 111 -0.65 8.36 3.93
N ALA A 112 0.49 9.00 4.20
CA ALA A 112 1.63 9.00 3.30
C ALA A 112 2.22 7.60 3.10
N ALA A 113 2.36 6.80 4.17
CA ALA A 113 2.89 5.45 4.10
C ALA A 113 1.98 4.53 3.27
N VAL A 114 0.66 4.57 3.52
CA VAL A 114 -0.30 3.79 2.74
C VAL A 114 -0.31 4.24 1.27
N ALA A 115 -0.28 5.54 1.01
CA ALA A 115 -0.21 6.07 -0.35
C ALA A 115 1.06 5.63 -1.09
N ALA A 116 2.21 5.63 -0.40
CA ALA A 116 3.48 5.19 -0.97
C ALA A 116 3.46 3.69 -1.31
N VAL A 117 2.96 2.84 -0.40
CA VAL A 117 2.80 1.40 -0.65
C VAL A 117 1.92 1.16 -1.87
N TRP A 118 0.77 1.84 -1.95
CA TRP A 118 -0.12 1.75 -3.09
C TRP A 118 0.55 2.19 -4.40
N ALA A 119 1.30 3.29 -4.38
CA ALA A 119 2.01 3.80 -5.54
C ALA A 119 3.08 2.83 -6.04
N VAL A 120 3.89 2.27 -5.13
CA VAL A 120 4.91 1.26 -5.45
C VAL A 120 4.27 0.01 -6.06
N THR A 121 3.19 -0.50 -5.46
CA THR A 121 2.46 -1.65 -6.00
C THR A 121 1.85 -1.36 -7.37
N ALA A 122 1.17 -0.21 -7.54
CA ALA A 122 0.57 0.19 -8.82
C ALA A 122 1.62 0.30 -9.92
N GLN A 123 2.74 0.97 -9.63
CA GLN A 123 3.86 1.12 -10.56
C GLN A 123 4.43 -0.25 -10.94
N ALA A 124 4.65 -1.15 -9.98
CA ALA A 124 5.19 -2.47 -10.26
C ALA A 124 4.24 -3.34 -11.10
N VAL A 125 2.92 -3.27 -10.84
CA VAL A 125 1.90 -4.01 -11.59
C VAL A 125 1.82 -3.53 -13.05
N ALA A 126 2.06 -2.24 -13.29
CA ALA A 126 2.04 -1.63 -14.62
C ALA A 126 3.33 -1.82 -15.43
N GLN A 127 4.43 -2.27 -14.81
CA GLN A 127 5.71 -2.48 -15.50
C GLN A 127 5.70 -3.69 -16.42
N SER A 128 6.40 -3.57 -17.55
CA SER A 128 6.69 -4.66 -18.49
C SER A 128 8.19 -4.64 -18.85
N PRO A 129 8.98 -5.66 -18.49
CA PRO A 129 8.58 -6.83 -17.70
C PRO A 129 8.27 -6.48 -16.24
N ARG A 130 7.43 -7.29 -15.60
CA ARG A 130 7.10 -7.15 -14.18
C ARG A 130 8.32 -7.46 -13.29
N PRO A 131 8.63 -6.64 -12.28
CA PRO A 131 9.73 -6.91 -11.35
C PRO A 131 9.46 -8.16 -10.48
N PRO A 132 10.49 -8.76 -9.85
CA PRO A 132 10.29 -9.85 -8.90
C PRO A 132 9.42 -9.42 -7.71
N ARG A 133 8.44 -10.24 -7.32
CA ARG A 133 7.50 -9.96 -6.20
C ARG A 133 8.21 -9.52 -4.93
N GLU A 134 9.23 -10.25 -4.50
CA GLU A 134 9.93 -9.94 -3.24
C GLU A 134 10.69 -8.60 -3.30
N ARG A 135 11.09 -8.14 -4.49
CA ARG A 135 11.64 -6.80 -4.65
C ARG A 135 10.57 -5.73 -4.40
N VAL A 136 9.38 -5.90 -4.97
CA VAL A 136 8.26 -4.96 -4.76
C VAL A 136 7.85 -4.90 -3.29
N VAL A 137 7.79 -6.05 -2.62
CA VAL A 137 7.51 -6.14 -1.18
C VAL A 137 8.56 -5.41 -0.36
N SER A 138 9.85 -5.64 -0.67
CA SER A 138 10.97 -4.98 0.00
C SER A 138 10.93 -3.46 -0.20
N ASP A 139 10.74 -3.00 -1.43
CA ASP A 139 10.71 -1.57 -1.78
C ASP A 139 9.51 -0.87 -1.11
N ALA A 140 8.33 -1.50 -1.12
CA ALA A 140 7.12 -0.98 -0.48
C ALA A 140 7.26 -0.91 1.05
N TRP A 141 7.86 -1.92 1.68
CA TRP A 141 8.13 -1.86 3.12
C TRP A 141 9.17 -0.78 3.45
N ALA A 142 10.28 -0.70 2.70
CA ALA A 142 11.34 0.26 2.97
C ALA A 142 10.83 1.71 2.93
N VAL A 143 10.01 2.07 1.93
CA VAL A 143 9.42 3.41 1.86
C VAL A 143 8.42 3.67 2.99
N ALA A 144 7.60 2.67 3.34
CA ALA A 144 6.66 2.82 4.45
C ALA A 144 7.38 3.00 5.78
N GLN A 145 8.42 2.21 6.03
CA GLN A 145 9.24 2.27 7.24
C GLN A 145 9.89 3.65 7.39
N GLU A 146 10.48 4.19 6.32
CA GLU A 146 11.09 5.52 6.32
C GLU A 146 10.08 6.63 6.65
N ILE A 147 8.83 6.50 6.19
CA ILE A 147 7.78 7.49 6.48
C ILE A 147 7.29 7.37 7.94
N ILE A 148 7.09 6.14 8.42
CA ILE A 148 6.48 5.88 9.73
C ILE A 148 7.50 6.16 10.85
N ALA A 149 8.70 5.63 10.70
CA ALA A 149 9.80 5.71 11.66
C ALA A 149 11.08 6.20 10.95
N PRO A 150 11.11 7.47 10.48
CA PRO A 150 12.29 8.01 9.82
C PRO A 150 13.47 7.87 10.76
N ALA A 151 14.57 7.29 10.26
CA ALA A 151 15.81 7.23 11.03
C ALA A 151 16.15 8.66 11.46
N GLY A 152 16.39 8.88 12.76
CA GLY A 152 16.67 10.20 13.33
C GLY A 152 17.98 10.86 12.84
N GLN A 153 18.49 10.49 11.68
CA GLN A 153 19.67 11.07 11.08
C GLN A 153 19.32 12.41 10.40
N ALA A 154 19.77 13.49 11.04
CA ALA A 154 20.25 14.72 10.40
C ALA A 154 19.25 15.83 9.97
N TYR A 155 17.98 15.85 10.39
CA TYR A 155 17.19 17.11 10.29
C TYR A 155 17.59 18.17 11.33
N ALA A 156 18.51 17.84 12.26
CA ALA A 156 19.04 18.78 13.24
C ALA A 156 20.00 19.84 12.65
N ARG A 157 20.52 19.67 11.43
CA ARG A 157 21.49 20.64 10.84
C ARG A 157 20.87 21.75 9.97
N ALA A 158 19.58 21.70 9.67
CA ALA A 158 18.93 22.70 8.80
C ALA A 158 18.02 23.70 9.55
N ARG A 159 18.23 23.88 10.87
CA ARG A 159 17.56 24.93 11.67
C ARG A 159 18.43 26.17 11.88
N GLY A 160 19.11 26.60 10.82
CA GLY A 160 19.77 27.90 10.73
C GLY A 160 19.45 28.52 9.38
N SER A 161 18.92 29.74 9.41
CA SER A 161 18.54 30.62 8.29
C SER A 161 17.41 30.15 7.37
N TRP A 162 16.19 30.60 7.66
CA TRP A 162 15.34 31.40 6.76
C TRP A 162 14.46 32.31 7.61
#